data_AF-A0A1S4B8D8-F1
#
_entry.id   AF-A0A1S4B8D8-F1
#
_cell.length_a   1.000
_cell.length_b   1.000
_cell.length_c   1.000
_cell.angle_alpha   90.00
_cell.angle_beta   90.00
_cell.angle_gamma   90.00
#
_symmetry.space_group_name_H-M   'P 1'
#
loop_
_entity.id
_entity.type
_entity.pdbx_description
1 polymer ?
#
loop_
_entity_poly.entity_id
_entity_poly.type
_entity_poly.pdbx_seq_one_letter_code
_entity_poly.pdbx_strand_id
1 'polypeptide(L)'
;MGKSVVIFICLFFLLGLTQASDEKPEFFVEGRVYCDPCRSLIKHNLTKPIEGASIFIKCKNPETKHITFMTMDKTNANGIYRVHVEGDYKNDICKIELQFGDNEDCKENPCEENYNQTFRISLTHNNNTNGNVRKVNDFFYYPKRAALKECIREFKNMKHMPQVQDIECALFTDM
;
A
#
# COMPACT_ATOMS: atom_id res chain seq x y z
N MET A 1 -16.78 28.42 67.01
CA MET A 1 -15.47 27.88 66.60
C MET A 1 -15.73 26.49 66.04
N GLY A 2 -15.42 26.11 64.82
CA GLY A 2 -14.79 26.78 63.70
C GLY A 2 -14.62 25.73 62.61
N LYS A 3 -14.95 26.11 61.38
CA LYS A 3 -14.20 25.79 60.15
C LYS A 3 -13.86 24.30 59.93
N SER A 4 -14.79 23.50 59.43
CA SER A 4 -14.42 22.23 58.76
C SER A 4 -15.53 21.66 57.88
N VAL A 5 -16.03 22.45 56.91
CA VAL A 5 -16.91 21.91 55.85
C VAL A 5 -16.53 22.40 54.44
N VAL A 6 -15.67 23.42 54.32
CA VAL A 6 -15.39 24.07 53.03
C VAL A 6 -14.29 23.36 52.21
N ILE A 7 -13.58 22.38 52.77
CA ILE A 7 -12.35 21.83 52.16
C ILE A 7 -12.60 20.64 51.23
N PHE A 8 -13.78 19.99 51.27
CA PHE A 8 -14.03 18.79 50.46
C PHE A 8 -14.60 19.05 49.06
N ILE A 9 -14.99 20.29 48.72
CA ILE A 9 -15.64 20.61 47.45
C ILE A 9 -14.63 21.11 46.39
N CYS A 10 -13.43 21.53 46.78
CA CYS A 10 -12.43 22.05 45.83
C CYS A 10 -11.59 20.99 45.10
N LEU A 11 -11.62 19.72 45.52
CA LEU A 11 -10.79 18.66 44.92
C LEU A 11 -11.45 17.94 43.73
N PHE A 12 -12.72 18.19 43.44
CA PHE A 12 -13.41 17.59 42.28
C PHE A 12 -13.25 18.37 40.97
N PHE A 13 -12.68 19.58 40.99
CA PHE A 13 -12.45 20.40 39.79
C PHE A 13 -11.18 20.03 39.01
N LEU A 14 -10.41 19.03 39.46
CA LEU A 14 -9.19 18.58 38.79
C LEU A 14 -9.36 17.26 38.01
N LEU A 15 -10.59 16.79 37.83
CA LEU A 15 -10.86 15.67 36.91
C LEU A 15 -10.82 16.17 35.47
N GLY A 16 -9.60 16.18 34.94
CA GLY A 16 -9.30 15.79 33.57
C GLY A 16 -9.87 16.69 32.49
N LEU A 17 -9.16 17.78 32.19
CA LEU A 17 -8.99 18.16 30.79
C LEU A 17 -8.17 17.05 30.13
N THR A 18 -8.79 15.91 29.83
CA THR A 18 -8.27 15.04 28.78
C THR A 18 -8.44 15.87 27.52
N GLN A 19 -7.35 16.52 27.09
CA GLN A 19 -7.24 16.89 25.69
C GLN A 19 -7.42 15.57 24.96
N ALA A 20 -8.60 15.34 24.40
CA ALA A 20 -8.72 14.41 23.31
C ALA A 20 -7.78 14.99 22.26
N SER A 21 -6.56 14.44 22.16
CA SER A 21 -5.78 14.66 20.96
C SER A 21 -6.73 14.23 19.86
N ASP A 22 -7.03 15.15 18.95
CA ASP A 22 -7.67 14.83 17.68
C ASP A 22 -6.62 14.10 16.83
N GLU A 23 -6.10 13.00 17.38
CA GLU A 23 -5.08 12.16 16.77
C GLU A 23 -5.79 11.47 15.61
N LYS A 24 -5.45 11.94 14.41
CA LYS A 24 -5.94 11.31 13.21
C LYS A 24 -5.43 9.88 13.17
N PRO A 25 -6.24 8.94 12.68
CA PRO A 25 -5.78 7.57 12.59
C PRO A 25 -4.61 7.46 11.61
N GLU A 26 -3.69 6.58 11.95
CA GLU A 26 -2.48 6.33 11.15
C GLU A 26 -2.55 4.93 10.55
N PHE A 27 -2.08 4.82 9.31
CA PHE A 27 -1.96 3.56 8.58
C PHE A 27 -0.56 3.39 8.00
N PHE A 28 -0.13 2.13 7.91
CA PHE A 28 1.07 1.73 7.18
C PHE A 28 0.67 0.78 6.05
N VAL A 29 0.88 1.22 4.82
CA VAL A 29 0.59 0.40 3.63
C VAL A 29 1.86 -0.27 3.17
N GLU A 30 1.86 -1.60 3.16
CA GLU A 30 3.04 -2.42 2.93
C GLU A 30 2.83 -3.37 1.76
N GLY A 31 3.88 -3.54 0.97
CA GLY A 31 3.94 -4.52 -0.09
C GLY A 31 5.33 -4.53 -0.71
N ARG A 32 5.45 -5.20 -1.85
CA ARG A 32 6.73 -5.41 -2.52
C ARG A 32 6.62 -5.23 -4.01
N VAL A 33 7.75 -4.92 -4.63
CA VAL A 33 7.90 -4.82 -6.08
C VAL A 33 9.02 -5.76 -6.52
N TYR A 34 8.72 -6.60 -7.50
CA TYR A 34 9.67 -7.57 -8.05
C TYR A 34 9.85 -7.41 -9.55
N CYS A 35 11.04 -7.79 -9.99
CA CYS A 35 11.31 -8.19 -11.36
C CYS A 35 10.96 -9.67 -11.51
N ASP A 36 9.99 -9.98 -12.36
CA ASP A 36 9.55 -11.33 -12.67
C ASP A 36 10.05 -11.78 -14.05
N PRO A 37 11.12 -12.60 -14.11
CA PRO A 37 11.65 -13.10 -15.37
C PRO A 37 10.78 -14.17 -16.03
N CYS A 38 9.76 -14.67 -15.33
CA CYS A 38 8.83 -15.68 -15.80
C CYS A 38 7.50 -15.11 -16.28
N ARG A 39 7.27 -13.80 -16.08
CA ARG A 39 6.05 -13.09 -16.48
C ARG A 39 4.77 -13.77 -15.99
N SER A 40 4.82 -14.23 -14.75
CA SER A 40 3.84 -15.08 -14.07
C SER A 40 3.03 -14.37 -13.00
N LEU A 41 3.47 -13.18 -12.56
CA LEU A 41 2.82 -12.34 -11.55
C LEU A 41 2.75 -12.99 -10.17
N ILE A 42 3.61 -13.96 -9.93
CA ILE A 42 3.72 -14.64 -8.65
C ILE A 42 5.16 -14.57 -8.16
N LYS A 43 5.32 -14.49 -6.84
CA LYS A 43 6.64 -14.57 -6.24
C LYS A 43 7.17 -16.02 -6.31
N HIS A 44 8.37 -16.18 -6.85
CA HIS A 44 9.15 -17.42 -6.87
C HIS A 44 10.65 -17.14 -6.72
N ASN A 45 11.51 -18.16 -6.66
CA ASN A 45 12.92 -17.97 -6.31
C ASN A 45 13.75 -17.22 -7.36
N LEU A 46 13.24 -17.10 -8.59
CA LEU A 46 13.90 -16.34 -9.66
C LEU A 46 13.46 -14.87 -9.69
N THR A 47 12.42 -14.49 -8.93
CA THR A 47 12.02 -13.08 -8.81
C THR A 47 13.08 -12.30 -8.05
N LYS A 48 13.36 -11.07 -8.49
CA LYS A 48 14.35 -10.19 -7.86
C LYS A 48 13.67 -8.94 -7.30
N PRO A 49 14.03 -8.47 -6.10
CA PRO A 49 13.49 -7.22 -5.60
C PRO A 49 13.89 -6.05 -6.51
N ILE A 50 12.99 -5.07 -6.65
CA ILE A 50 13.28 -3.81 -7.35
C ILE A 50 13.39 -2.69 -6.33
N GLU A 51 14.58 -2.12 -6.20
CA GLU A 51 14.83 -0.90 -5.42
C GLU A 51 14.41 0.35 -6.19
N GLY A 52 13.92 1.36 -5.48
CA GLY A 52 13.63 2.68 -6.04
C GLY A 52 12.38 2.77 -6.91
N ALA A 53 11.55 1.72 -6.96
CA ALA A 53 10.25 1.75 -7.63
C ALA A 53 9.31 2.73 -6.91
N SER A 54 8.60 3.58 -7.66
CA SER A 54 7.75 4.62 -7.09
C SER A 54 6.35 4.07 -6.82
N ILE A 55 5.88 4.27 -5.60
CA ILE A 55 4.58 3.81 -5.13
C ILE A 55 3.74 5.02 -4.78
N PHE A 56 2.56 5.12 -5.36
CA PHE A 56 1.62 6.21 -5.11
C PHE A 56 0.41 5.67 -4.39
N ILE A 57 -0.04 6.38 -3.36
CA ILE A 57 -1.35 6.16 -2.76
C ILE A 57 -2.20 7.38 -3.08
N LYS A 58 -3.39 7.12 -3.62
CA LYS A 58 -4.34 8.14 -4.02
C LYS A 58 -5.73 7.79 -3.53
N CYS A 59 -6.36 8.72 -2.82
CA CYS A 59 -7.77 8.64 -2.45
C CYS A 59 -8.56 9.66 -3.25
N LYS A 60 -9.73 9.24 -3.75
CA LYS A 60 -10.66 10.09 -4.48
C LYS A 60 -12.04 10.02 -3.86
N ASN A 61 -12.70 11.17 -3.80
CA ASN A 61 -14.12 11.19 -3.52
C ASN A 61 -14.88 10.47 -4.66
N PRO A 62 -15.75 9.50 -4.36
CA PRO A 62 -16.40 8.67 -5.38
C PRO A 62 -17.40 9.45 -6.25
N GLU A 63 -17.98 10.54 -5.73
CA GLU A 63 -18.98 11.36 -6.43
C GLU A 63 -18.31 12.42 -7.29
N THR A 64 -17.48 13.27 -6.68
CA THR A 64 -16.85 14.42 -7.35
C THR A 64 -15.61 14.04 -8.15
N LYS A 65 -15.05 12.84 -7.92
CA LYS A 65 -13.78 12.34 -8.48
C LYS A 65 -12.54 13.17 -8.08
N HIS A 66 -12.69 14.16 -7.20
CA HIS A 66 -11.57 14.95 -6.71
C HIS A 66 -10.64 14.12 -5.83
N ILE A 67 -9.35 14.41 -5.97
CA ILE A 67 -8.30 13.84 -5.12
C ILE A 67 -8.43 14.47 -3.74
N THR A 68 -8.62 13.63 -2.73
CA THR A 68 -8.72 14.05 -1.32
C THR A 68 -7.41 13.83 -0.59
N PHE A 69 -6.61 12.87 -1.04
CA PHE A 69 -5.29 12.58 -0.51
C PHE A 69 -4.39 11.95 -1.57
N MET A 70 -3.11 12.30 -1.52
CA MET A 70 -2.09 11.69 -2.34
C MET A 70 -0.75 11.70 -1.60
N THR A 71 -0.03 10.58 -1.66
CA THR A 71 1.35 10.47 -1.16
C THR A 71 2.16 9.55 -2.07
N MET A 72 3.48 9.66 -2.00
CA MET A 72 4.43 8.86 -2.76
C MET A 72 5.55 8.37 -1.86
N ASP A 73 5.99 7.15 -2.08
CA ASP A 73 7.18 6.57 -1.46
C ASP A 73 7.93 5.68 -2.46
N LYS A 74 9.10 5.18 -2.09
CA LYS A 74 9.91 4.29 -2.91
C LYS A 74 10.21 2.97 -2.21
N THR A 75 10.40 1.92 -3.00
CA THR A 75 10.92 0.66 -2.46
C THR A 75 12.38 0.78 -2.04
N ASN A 76 12.73 0.10 -0.95
CA ASN A 76 14.12 -0.05 -0.51
C ASN A 76 14.87 -1.15 -1.29
N ALA A 77 16.14 -1.38 -0.94
CA ALA A 77 17.00 -2.41 -1.54
C ALA A 77 16.43 -3.84 -1.58
N ASN A 78 15.47 -4.15 -0.69
CA ASN A 78 14.78 -5.45 -0.66
C ASN A 78 13.47 -5.45 -1.44
N GLY A 79 13.19 -4.41 -2.21
CA GLY A 79 11.97 -4.22 -2.98
C GLY A 79 10.74 -3.99 -2.11
N ILE A 80 10.92 -3.57 -0.86
CA ILE A 80 9.83 -3.36 0.10
C ILE A 80 9.49 -1.88 0.17
N TYR A 81 8.21 -1.54 0.12
CA TYR A 81 7.70 -0.22 0.48
C TYR A 81 6.88 -0.30 1.77
N ARG A 82 6.88 0.79 2.54
CA ARG A 82 6.05 0.96 3.72
C ARG A 82 5.60 2.42 3.81
N VAL A 83 4.48 2.73 3.16
CA VAL A 83 3.97 4.10 3.08
C VAL A 83 3.22 4.45 4.36
N HIS A 84 3.61 5.53 5.02
CA HIS A 84 2.86 6.11 6.13
C HIS A 84 1.71 6.98 5.62
N VAL A 85 0.52 6.82 6.19
CA VAL A 85 -0.69 7.57 5.84
C VAL A 85 -1.37 8.04 7.12
N GLU A 86 -1.62 9.35 7.23
CA GLU A 86 -2.36 9.97 8.33
C GLU A 86 -3.75 10.40 7.83
N GLY A 87 -4.82 9.99 8.52
CA GLY A 87 -6.20 10.36 8.22
C GLY A 87 -7.13 9.16 8.00
N ASP A 88 -8.43 9.37 8.23
CA ASP A 88 -9.49 8.40 7.91
C ASP A 88 -10.12 8.77 6.56
N TYR A 89 -10.08 7.83 5.61
CA TYR A 89 -10.60 7.98 4.25
C TYR A 89 -11.79 7.06 3.98
N LYS A 90 -12.63 6.79 4.99
CA LYS A 90 -13.82 5.92 4.90
C LYS A 90 -14.70 6.14 3.68
N ASN A 91 -14.90 7.39 3.30
CA ASN A 91 -15.83 7.77 2.23
C ASN A 91 -15.16 7.86 0.86
N ASP A 92 -13.85 7.66 0.79
CA ASP A 92 -13.09 7.75 -0.45
C ASP A 92 -12.77 6.38 -1.02
N ILE A 93 -12.54 6.35 -2.34
CA ILE A 93 -11.94 5.21 -3.01
C ILE A 93 -10.43 5.44 -3.01
N CYS A 94 -9.73 4.70 -2.17
CA CYS A 94 -8.27 4.71 -2.11
C CYS A 94 -7.67 3.59 -2.94
N LYS A 95 -6.67 3.94 -3.74
CA LYS A 95 -5.88 3.04 -4.56
C LYS A 95 -4.41 3.24 -4.27
N ILE A 96 -3.67 2.15 -4.36
CA ILE A 96 -2.21 2.15 -4.46
C ILE A 96 -1.82 1.79 -5.88
N GLU A 97 -0.84 2.49 -6.41
CA GLU A 97 -0.43 2.40 -7.82
C GLU A 97 1.09 2.31 -7.90
N LEU A 98 1.56 1.39 -8.73
CA LEU A 98 2.97 1.27 -9.06
C LEU A 98 3.27 2.13 -10.29
N GLN A 99 4.15 3.13 -10.13
CA GLN A 99 4.71 3.87 -11.23
C GLN A 99 6.18 3.48 -11.45
N PHE A 100 6.56 3.50 -12.72
CA PHE A 100 7.90 3.22 -13.22
C PHE A 100 9.01 3.79 -12.33
N GLY A 101 9.98 2.93 -11.99
CA GLY A 101 11.29 3.31 -11.48
C GLY A 101 12.36 3.07 -12.55
N ASP A 102 13.48 3.81 -12.48
CA ASP A 102 14.55 3.89 -13.49
C ASP A 102 15.40 2.60 -13.69
N ASN A 103 14.83 1.40 -13.53
CA ASN A 103 15.53 0.15 -13.76
C ASN A 103 15.53 -0.22 -15.24
N GLU A 104 16.64 -0.03 -15.96
CA GLU A 104 16.69 -0.30 -17.40
C GLU A 104 16.45 -1.78 -17.77
N ASP A 105 16.86 -2.71 -16.92
CA ASP A 105 16.85 -4.14 -17.20
C ASP A 105 15.49 -4.81 -16.93
N CYS A 106 14.66 -4.22 -16.06
CA CYS A 106 13.38 -4.79 -15.66
C CYS A 106 12.29 -3.74 -15.47
N LYS A 107 11.61 -3.45 -16.58
CA LYS A 107 10.72 -2.29 -16.68
C LYS A 107 9.46 -2.47 -17.50
N GLU A 108 9.33 -3.61 -18.17
CA GLU A 108 8.12 -3.88 -18.94
C GLU A 108 6.98 -4.08 -17.96
N ASN A 109 6.00 -3.18 -18.01
CA ASN A 109 4.81 -3.31 -17.20
C ASN A 109 3.98 -4.48 -17.74
N PRO A 110 3.44 -5.36 -16.89
CA PRO A 110 2.43 -6.31 -17.33
C PRO A 110 1.13 -5.65 -17.83
N CYS A 111 0.86 -4.40 -17.44
CA CYS A 111 -0.17 -3.59 -18.05
C CYS A 111 0.28 -3.03 -19.41
N GLU A 112 -0.67 -2.74 -20.29
CA GLU A 112 -0.42 -2.08 -21.58
C GLU A 112 0.24 -0.70 -21.41
N GLU A 113 0.77 -0.14 -22.49
CA GLU A 113 1.35 1.21 -22.48
C GLU A 113 0.37 2.24 -21.90
N ASN A 114 0.85 3.10 -21.00
CA ASN A 114 0.08 4.12 -20.26
C ASN A 114 -0.80 3.61 -19.12
N TYR A 115 -0.82 2.30 -18.85
CA TYR A 115 -1.51 1.74 -17.70
C TYR A 115 -0.54 1.36 -16.59
N ASN A 116 -0.95 1.57 -15.35
CA ASN A 116 -0.25 1.16 -14.14
C ASN A 116 -1.00 0.01 -13.47
N GLN A 117 -0.24 -0.83 -12.77
CA GLN A 117 -0.83 -1.79 -11.83
C GLN A 117 -1.43 -1.02 -10.65
N THR A 118 -2.64 -1.38 -10.27
CA THR A 118 -3.35 -0.74 -9.16
C THR A 118 -3.99 -1.76 -8.24
N PHE A 119 -4.10 -1.43 -6.96
CA PHE A 119 -4.92 -2.19 -6.00
C PHE A 119 -5.75 -1.25 -5.15
N ARG A 120 -6.99 -1.64 -4.84
CA ARG A 120 -7.80 -0.91 -3.85
C ARG A 120 -7.30 -1.20 -2.44
N ILE A 121 -7.24 -0.16 -1.62
CA ILE A 121 -6.89 -0.26 -0.20
C ILE A 121 -7.94 0.42 0.66
N SER A 122 -8.13 -0.08 1.87
CA SER A 122 -9.03 0.51 2.85
C SER A 122 -8.26 1.25 3.94
N LEU A 123 -8.45 2.56 4.01
CA LEU A 123 -7.77 3.45 4.96
C LEU A 123 -8.78 4.04 5.95
N THR A 124 -9.41 3.16 6.72
CA THR A 124 -10.35 3.52 7.79
C THR A 124 -10.29 2.46 8.89
N HIS A 125 -10.61 2.85 10.13
CA HIS A 125 -10.81 1.90 11.24
C HIS A 125 -12.23 1.35 11.34
N ASN A 126 -13.16 1.84 10.50
CA ASN A 126 -14.56 1.39 10.52
C ASN A 126 -14.80 0.01 9.89
N ASN A 127 -13.74 -0.73 9.57
CA ASN A 127 -13.82 -2.05 8.96
C ASN A 127 -13.36 -3.11 9.97
N ASN A 128 -13.87 -4.33 9.84
CA ASN A 128 -13.49 -5.53 10.60
C ASN A 128 -11.99 -5.92 10.46
N THR A 129 -11.12 -5.01 10.03
CA THR A 129 -9.69 -5.15 9.84
C THR A 129 -8.97 -4.50 11.02
N ASN A 130 -8.63 -5.31 12.02
CA ASN A 130 -7.89 -4.84 13.19
C ASN A 130 -6.47 -4.39 12.80
N GLY A 131 -6.02 -3.33 13.45
CA GLY A 131 -4.68 -2.78 13.31
C GLY A 131 -4.53 -1.76 12.17
N ASN A 132 -3.32 -1.20 12.08
CA ASN A 132 -3.02 -0.04 11.25
C ASN A 132 -2.24 -0.43 9.98
N VAL A 133 -1.85 -1.69 9.85
CA VAL A 133 -1.12 -2.19 8.68
C VAL A 133 -2.09 -2.64 7.60
N ARG A 134 -1.85 -2.23 6.36
CA ARG A 134 -2.57 -2.66 5.15
C ARG A 134 -1.58 -3.36 4.23
N LYS A 135 -1.64 -4.68 4.19
CA LYS A 135 -0.83 -5.48 3.26
C LYS A 135 -1.50 -5.48 1.90
N VAL A 136 -0.72 -5.21 0.87
CA VAL A 136 -1.13 -5.18 -0.53
C VAL A 136 -0.47 -6.34 -1.25
N ASN A 137 -1.11 -6.79 -2.33
CA ASN A 137 -0.50 -7.74 -3.25
C ASN A 137 0.82 -7.19 -3.80
N ASP A 138 1.74 -8.11 -4.13
CA ASP A 138 3.02 -7.74 -4.72
C ASP A 138 2.80 -7.19 -6.14
N PHE A 139 3.59 -6.20 -6.52
CA PHE A 139 3.64 -5.69 -7.88
C PHE A 139 4.82 -6.29 -8.66
N PHE A 140 4.69 -6.32 -9.99
CA PHE A 140 5.67 -6.99 -10.84
C PHE A 140 6.04 -6.15 -12.06
N TYR A 141 7.33 -6.06 -12.37
CA TYR A 141 7.81 -5.68 -13.70
C TYR A 141 8.41 -6.89 -14.39
N TYR A 142 8.49 -6.83 -15.70
CA TYR A 142 9.10 -7.86 -16.52
C TYR A 142 10.41 -7.36 -17.13
N PRO A 143 11.41 -8.25 -17.26
CA PRO A 143 12.54 -7.98 -18.12
C PRO A 143 12.09 -8.06 -19.58
N LYS A 144 12.86 -7.42 -20.45
CA LYS A 144 12.62 -7.44 -21.89
C LYS A 144 12.60 -8.84 -22.50
N ARG A 145 13.30 -9.80 -21.88
CA ARG A 145 13.35 -11.20 -22.31
C ARG A 145 13.05 -12.12 -21.14
N ALA A 146 12.10 -13.03 -21.33
CA ALA A 146 11.76 -14.03 -20.33
C ALA A 146 12.84 -15.13 -20.22
N ALA A 147 13.04 -15.64 -19.01
CA ALA A 147 13.98 -16.73 -18.71
C ALA A 147 13.31 -18.11 -18.83
N LEU A 148 12.75 -18.42 -20.00
CA LEU A 148 11.81 -19.53 -20.19
C LEU A 148 12.33 -20.89 -19.68
N LYS A 149 13.61 -21.21 -19.89
CA LYS A 149 14.21 -22.50 -19.48
C LYS A 149 14.26 -22.63 -17.96
N GLU A 150 14.66 -21.58 -17.27
CA GLU A 150 14.74 -21.48 -15.82
C GLU A 150 13.32 -21.53 -15.21
N CYS A 151 12.37 -20.81 -15.81
CA CYS A 151 10.97 -20.79 -15.37
C CYS A 151 10.30 -22.16 -15.43
N ILE A 152 10.52 -22.91 -16.51
CA ILE A 152 10.00 -24.29 -16.63
C ILE A 152 10.54 -25.17 -15.50
N ARG A 153 11.82 -25.01 -15.12
CA ARG A 153 12.41 -25.76 -14.01
C ARG A 153 11.83 -25.32 -12.68
N GLU A 154 11.68 -24.02 -12.47
CA GLU A 154 11.13 -23.46 -11.23
C GLU A 154 9.70 -23.94 -10.98
N PHE A 155 8.80 -23.81 -11.96
CA PHE A 155 7.40 -24.25 -11.78
C PHE A 155 7.26 -25.77 -11.61
N LYS A 156 8.14 -26.57 -12.23
CA LYS A 156 8.23 -28.00 -11.93
C LYS A 156 8.65 -28.27 -10.48
N ASN A 157 9.64 -27.54 -9.96
CA ASN A 157 10.11 -27.67 -8.58
C ASN A 157 9.03 -27.25 -7.57
N MET A 158 8.28 -26.19 -7.89
CA MET A 158 7.15 -25.72 -7.07
C MET A 158 5.97 -26.70 -7.07
N LYS A 159 5.96 -27.71 -7.97
CA LYS A 159 4.82 -28.61 -8.22
C LYS A 159 3.51 -27.86 -8.47
N HIS A 160 3.62 -26.64 -9.00
CA HIS A 160 2.52 -25.74 -9.23
C HIS A 160 2.77 -24.98 -10.53
N MET A 161 1.82 -25.06 -11.45
CA MET A 161 1.78 -24.19 -12.61
C MET A 161 0.96 -22.96 -12.23
N PRO A 162 1.52 -21.74 -12.30
CA PRO A 162 0.76 -20.54 -11.99
C PRO A 162 -0.44 -20.44 -12.92
N GLN A 163 -1.60 -20.14 -12.35
CA GLN A 163 -2.73 -19.67 -13.14
C GLN A 163 -2.44 -18.25 -13.63
N VAL A 164 -3.01 -17.90 -14.78
CA VAL A 164 -2.98 -16.52 -15.27
C VAL A 164 -3.72 -15.68 -14.24
N GLN A 165 -3.00 -14.78 -13.55
CA GLN A 165 -3.61 -13.83 -12.63
C GLN A 165 -4.07 -12.61 -13.40
N ASP A 166 -5.32 -12.20 -13.16
CA ASP A 166 -5.83 -10.94 -13.65
C ASP A 166 -5.19 -9.80 -12.86
N ILE A 167 -4.58 -8.86 -13.58
CA ILE A 167 -4.05 -7.63 -13.00
C ILE A 167 -5.10 -6.53 -13.13
N GLU A 168 -5.34 -5.82 -12.03
CA GLU A 168 -6.07 -4.56 -12.11
C GLU A 168 -5.15 -3.48 -12.71
N CYS A 169 -5.41 -3.10 -13.96
CA CYS A 169 -4.70 -2.03 -14.67
C CYS A 169 -5.56 -0.75 -14.72
N ALA A 170 -4.96 0.42 -14.47
CA ALA A 170 -5.62 1.73 -14.57
C ALA A 170 -4.76 2.75 -15.34
N LEU A 171 -5.39 3.72 -16.00
CA LEU A 171 -4.71 4.74 -16.81
C LEU A 171 -3.88 5.68 -15.93
N PHE A 172 -2.70 6.07 -16.40
CA PHE A 172 -1.85 7.04 -15.71
C PHE A 172 -2.56 8.38 -15.43
N THR A 173 -3.50 8.79 -16.29
CA THR A 173 -4.28 10.02 -16.13
C THR A 173 -5.34 9.93 -15.03
N ASP A 174 -5.56 8.74 -14.46
CA ASP A 174 -6.35 8.59 -13.24
C ASP A 174 -5.55 8.98 -11.98
N MET A 175 -4.23 9.26 -12.07
CA MET A 175 -3.36 9.75 -10.99
C MET A 175 -3.53 11.21 -10.62
#